data_AF-A0A077HN73-F1
#
_entry.id   AF-A0A077HN73-F1
#
_cell.length_a   1.000
_cell.length_b   1.000
_cell.length_c   1.000
_cell.angle_alpha   90.00
_cell.angle_beta   90.00
_cell.angle_gamma   90.00
#
_symmetry.space_group_name_H-M   'P 1'
#
loop_
_entity.id
_entity.type
_entity.pdbx_description
1 polymer ?
#
loop_
_entity_poly.entity_id
_entity_poly.type
_entity_poly.pdbx_seq_one_letter_code
_entity_poly.pdbx_strand_id
1 'polypeptide(L)'
;MTATIVAASLTLAACDGNIPDTPTTADAADTAAEAALPADAPAADPVAPVAEENNLPAPPPSSAVPNVRDAYAAALADPAQYFADQDGLDGTFTYDLIDVDGDAELELLLRAGKEGPAPVRVLQLVDGTLTATTDYLVDAAGTYPTVFTAGVQPGLTQYETDGTTLTATQFELHGNRLLKTFGPEETVVGNPLDDATLIHWTPTTDTAQLAELDQPDPLNVPREGTMKQVSDISELNDQSYRVQFGTRDRGGRIPVTYPDLGCAGLLEPTHASAGEEIQDGFRENITEGTCDNGGTWHFSINDSRERATYNAPTGRYHAEGPLNRTG
;
A
#
# COMPACT_ATOMS: atom_id res chain seq x y z
N MET A 1 33.43 46.63 20.33
CA MET A 1 32.01 46.94 20.04
C MET A 1 31.23 45.67 20.33
N THR A 2 30.40 45.73 21.35
CA THR A 2 29.58 44.64 21.88
C THR A 2 28.31 44.47 21.06
N ALA A 3 27.96 43.23 20.72
CA ALA A 3 26.63 42.88 20.20
C ALA A 3 26.01 41.83 21.13
N THR A 4 24.84 42.20 21.64
CA THR A 4 24.02 41.52 22.65
C THR A 4 23.23 40.37 22.01
N ILE A 5 23.20 39.21 22.68
CA ILE A 5 22.31 38.08 22.37
C ILE A 5 21.00 38.29 23.13
N VAL A 6 19.87 38.28 22.43
CA VAL A 6 18.54 38.22 23.04
C VAL A 6 17.99 36.81 22.81
N ALA A 7 17.83 36.07 23.90
CA ALA A 7 17.11 34.80 23.94
C ALA A 7 15.61 35.08 24.01
N ALA A 8 14.83 34.46 23.13
CA ALA A 8 13.38 34.43 23.22
C ALA A 8 12.94 33.04 23.69
N SER A 9 12.57 32.96 24.96
CA SER A 9 11.81 31.84 25.53
C SER A 9 10.33 32.04 25.18
N LEU A 10 9.69 31.07 24.52
CA LEU A 10 8.24 31.03 24.36
C LEU A 10 7.67 29.86 25.17
N THR A 11 6.88 30.26 26.16
CA THR A 11 6.16 29.46 27.14
C THR A 11 4.91 28.80 26.56
N LEU A 12 4.70 27.52 26.88
CA LEU A 12 3.43 26.80 26.78
C LEU A 12 2.34 27.51 27.60
N ALA A 13 1.15 27.67 27.01
CA ALA A 13 -0.09 27.95 27.74
C ALA A 13 -1.15 26.92 27.34
N ALA A 14 -1.63 26.20 28.34
CA ALA A 14 -2.77 25.30 28.27
C ALA A 14 -3.98 25.92 28.99
N CYS A 15 -5.18 25.56 28.49
CA CYS A 15 -6.51 25.65 29.09
C CYS A 15 -7.12 27.06 29.27
N ASP A 16 -8.23 27.35 28.58
CA ASP A 16 -9.57 27.14 29.17
C ASP A 16 -10.68 27.42 28.15
N GLY A 17 -11.81 26.73 28.34
CA GLY A 17 -12.92 26.64 27.39
C GLY A 17 -13.87 27.83 27.32
N ASN A 18 -14.81 27.76 26.38
CA ASN A 18 -16.16 28.30 26.53
C ASN A 18 -17.11 27.75 25.45
N ILE A 19 -18.14 27.06 25.92
CA ILE A 19 -19.39 26.78 25.19
C ILE A 19 -20.33 27.96 25.44
N PRO A 20 -21.17 28.37 24.47
CA PRO A 20 -22.41 29.08 24.78
C PRO A 20 -23.67 28.26 24.48
N ASP A 21 -24.65 28.48 25.36
CA ASP A 21 -25.95 27.84 25.56
C ASP A 21 -26.96 27.89 24.42
N THR A 22 -27.94 26.97 24.45
CA THR A 22 -29.36 27.36 24.51
C THR A 22 -30.24 26.24 25.13
N PRO A 23 -31.34 26.59 25.84
CA PRO A 23 -31.96 25.73 26.85
C PRO A 23 -33.27 25.08 26.40
N THR A 24 -33.69 23.98 27.05
CA THR A 24 -35.12 23.67 27.24
C THR A 24 -35.31 22.84 28.51
N THR A 25 -36.15 23.35 29.40
CA THR A 25 -36.64 22.80 30.66
C THR A 25 -37.53 21.57 30.50
N ALA A 26 -37.37 20.57 31.37
CA ALA A 26 -38.49 19.86 32.00
C ALA A 26 -38.02 19.25 33.33
N ASP A 27 -38.70 19.68 34.38
CA ASP A 27 -38.51 19.30 35.78
C ASP A 27 -39.31 18.03 36.13
N ALA A 28 -38.89 17.43 37.23
CA ALA A 28 -39.67 16.69 38.21
C ALA A 28 -39.64 15.15 38.24
N ALA A 29 -39.18 14.71 39.42
CA ALA A 29 -39.67 13.62 40.27
C ALA A 29 -38.87 12.31 40.28
N ASP A 30 -37.85 12.37 41.12
CA ASP A 30 -37.32 11.27 41.94
C ASP A 30 -38.43 10.67 42.83
N THR A 31 -38.55 9.34 42.84
CA THR A 31 -39.10 8.59 43.98
C THR A 31 -38.52 7.17 43.98
N ALA A 32 -37.70 6.88 44.98
CA ALA A 32 -37.15 5.57 45.28
C ALA A 32 -38.10 4.71 46.17
N ALA A 33 -37.73 3.42 46.28
CA ALA A 33 -38.20 2.36 47.21
C ALA A 33 -39.32 1.45 46.67
N GLU A 34 -39.37 0.12 46.90
CA GLU A 34 -38.48 -0.90 47.47
C GLU A 34 -39.15 -2.28 47.19
N ALA A 35 -38.30 -3.31 47.03
CA ALA A 35 -38.47 -4.78 47.04
C ALA A 35 -39.84 -5.53 47.02
N ALA A 36 -39.80 -6.63 46.25
CA ALA A 36 -40.28 -8.01 46.54
C ALA A 36 -41.54 -8.58 45.82
N LEU A 37 -41.29 -9.72 45.14
CA LEU A 37 -42.16 -10.73 44.50
C LEU A 37 -43.17 -11.40 45.49
N PRO A 38 -44.22 -12.19 45.11
CA PRO A 38 -44.28 -13.14 43.96
C PRO A 38 -45.67 -13.45 43.31
N ALA A 39 -45.64 -14.45 42.40
CA ALA A 39 -46.72 -15.26 41.79
C ALA A 39 -47.60 -14.56 40.73
N ASP A 40 -47.98 -15.15 39.59
CA ASP A 40 -48.24 -16.54 39.22
C ASP A 40 -48.16 -16.67 37.68
N ALA A 41 -47.69 -17.81 37.15
CA ALA A 41 -47.52 -18.06 35.71
C ALA A 41 -48.60 -19.01 35.16
N PRO A 42 -49.06 -18.88 33.89
CA PRO A 42 -49.73 -19.98 33.22
C PRO A 42 -48.74 -20.87 32.45
N ALA A 43 -49.07 -22.15 32.45
CA ALA A 43 -48.24 -23.30 32.09
C ALA A 43 -47.75 -23.33 30.62
N ALA A 44 -46.51 -23.80 30.46
CA ALA A 44 -45.95 -24.24 29.19
C ALA A 44 -46.24 -25.74 28.96
N ASP A 45 -46.47 -26.09 27.69
CA ASP A 45 -46.68 -27.44 27.17
C ASP A 45 -45.52 -28.42 27.50
N PRO A 46 -45.78 -29.74 27.51
CA PRO A 46 -44.78 -30.73 27.92
C PRO A 46 -43.62 -30.84 26.92
N VAL A 47 -42.41 -30.71 27.47
CA VAL A 47 -41.11 -30.85 26.82
C VAL A 47 -40.94 -32.28 26.26
N ALA A 48 -40.73 -32.39 24.94
CA ALA A 48 -40.25 -33.61 24.29
C ALA A 48 -38.78 -33.87 24.69
N PRO A 49 -38.34 -35.14 24.82
CA PRO A 49 -37.00 -35.44 25.31
C PRO A 49 -35.93 -34.94 24.33
N VAL A 50 -34.91 -34.28 24.89
CA VAL A 50 -33.72 -33.81 24.18
C VAL A 50 -33.01 -35.02 23.57
N ALA A 51 -32.97 -35.08 22.24
CA ALA A 51 -32.06 -35.98 21.53
C ALA A 51 -30.64 -35.42 21.65
N GLU A 52 -29.67 -36.29 21.94
CA GLU A 52 -28.24 -35.97 21.91
C GLU A 52 -27.84 -35.50 20.50
N GLU A 53 -27.66 -34.19 20.32
CA GLU A 53 -27.15 -33.60 19.07
C GLU A 53 -25.63 -33.39 19.15
N ASN A 54 -24.90 -34.43 19.57
CA ASN A 54 -23.45 -34.51 19.36
C ASN A 54 -23.20 -35.32 18.08
N ASN A 55 -23.40 -34.68 16.92
CA ASN A 55 -22.77 -34.99 15.62
C ASN A 55 -23.43 -34.21 14.47
N LEU A 56 -23.52 -32.88 14.59
CA LEU A 56 -23.63 -32.07 13.38
C LEU A 56 -22.26 -32.08 12.69
N PRO A 57 -22.16 -32.44 11.39
CA PRO A 57 -20.93 -32.23 10.65
C PRO A 57 -20.55 -30.75 10.76
N ALA A 58 -19.27 -30.47 10.98
CA ALA A 58 -18.75 -29.11 10.98
C ALA A 58 -19.30 -28.38 9.73
N PRO A 59 -19.74 -27.12 9.85
CA PRO A 59 -20.09 -26.34 8.68
C PRO A 59 -18.94 -26.46 7.67
N PRO A 60 -19.24 -26.64 6.36
CA PRO A 60 -18.18 -26.68 5.36
C PRO A 60 -17.27 -25.47 5.59
N PRO A 61 -15.94 -25.61 5.43
CA PRO A 61 -15.04 -24.49 5.63
C PRO A 61 -15.61 -23.29 4.87
N SER A 62 -15.79 -22.19 5.62
CA SER A 62 -16.15 -20.89 5.07
C SER A 62 -15.43 -20.72 3.75
N SER A 63 -16.18 -20.36 2.69
CA SER A 63 -15.67 -20.06 1.36
C SER A 63 -14.26 -19.51 1.45
N ALA A 64 -13.29 -20.28 0.96
CA ALA A 64 -11.89 -19.94 1.03
C ALA A 64 -11.75 -18.48 0.60
N VAL A 65 -11.13 -17.65 1.45
CA VAL A 65 -10.64 -16.35 0.99
C VAL A 65 -9.83 -16.66 -0.27
N PRO A 66 -10.16 -16.06 -1.44
CA PRO A 66 -9.41 -16.32 -2.66
C PRO A 66 -7.92 -16.13 -2.34
N ASN A 67 -7.10 -17.14 -2.58
CA ASN A 67 -5.67 -16.88 -2.61
C ASN A 67 -5.39 -16.01 -3.86
N VAL A 68 -4.39 -15.13 -3.78
CA VAL A 68 -4.06 -14.17 -4.86
C VAL A 68 -3.90 -14.85 -6.21
N ARG A 69 -3.32 -16.05 -6.24
CA ARG A 69 -3.14 -16.84 -7.46
C ARG A 69 -4.46 -17.21 -8.11
N ASP A 70 -5.43 -17.72 -7.36
CA ASP A 70 -6.75 -18.10 -7.88
C ASP A 70 -7.52 -16.87 -8.36
N ALA A 71 -7.39 -15.73 -7.66
CA ALA A 71 -7.99 -14.46 -8.05
C ALA A 71 -7.41 -13.97 -9.39
N TYR A 72 -6.08 -13.96 -9.55
CA TYR A 72 -5.43 -13.56 -10.79
C TYR A 72 -5.69 -14.56 -11.92
N ALA A 73 -5.72 -15.87 -11.65
CA ALA A 73 -6.09 -16.87 -12.65
C ALA A 73 -7.52 -16.65 -13.18
N ALA A 74 -8.47 -16.30 -12.30
CA ALA A 74 -9.82 -15.94 -12.71
C ALA A 74 -9.85 -14.65 -13.55
N ALA A 75 -9.04 -13.65 -13.19
CA ALA A 75 -8.93 -12.41 -13.94
C ALA A 75 -8.39 -12.64 -15.36
N LEU A 76 -7.37 -13.50 -15.51
CA LEU A 76 -6.79 -13.87 -16.80
C LEU A 76 -7.73 -14.73 -17.66
N ALA A 77 -8.70 -15.42 -17.06
CA ALA A 77 -9.70 -16.20 -17.78
C ALA A 77 -10.81 -15.34 -18.42
N ASP A 78 -11.11 -14.16 -17.84
CA ASP A 78 -12.03 -13.17 -18.39
C ASP A 78 -11.47 -11.75 -18.26
N PRO A 79 -10.41 -11.41 -19.00
CA PRO A 79 -9.71 -10.13 -18.84
C PRO A 79 -10.52 -8.94 -19.39
N ALA A 80 -11.48 -9.20 -20.28
CA ALA A 80 -12.28 -8.16 -20.92
C ALA A 80 -13.17 -7.38 -19.94
N GLN A 81 -13.60 -8.02 -18.84
CA GLN A 81 -14.42 -7.38 -17.82
C GLN A 81 -13.73 -6.15 -17.19
N TYR A 82 -12.40 -6.17 -17.11
CA TYR A 82 -11.61 -5.08 -16.56
C TYR A 82 -11.37 -3.94 -17.54
N PHE A 83 -11.92 -4.01 -18.76
CA PHE A 83 -11.84 -2.93 -19.74
C PHE A 83 -13.20 -2.65 -20.38
N ALA A 84 -14.31 -3.00 -19.70
CA ALA A 84 -15.66 -2.80 -20.21
C ALA A 84 -16.01 -1.32 -20.47
N ASP A 85 -15.25 -0.39 -19.91
CA ASP A 85 -15.34 1.05 -20.13
C ASP A 85 -14.54 1.56 -21.36
N GLN A 86 -13.79 0.67 -22.03
CA GLN A 86 -12.97 1.01 -23.19
C GLN A 86 -13.58 0.42 -24.47
N ASP A 87 -13.81 1.27 -25.47
CA ASP A 87 -14.29 0.87 -26.78
C ASP A 87 -13.13 0.56 -27.74
N GLY A 88 -13.38 -0.31 -28.72
CA GLY A 88 -12.44 -0.51 -29.85
C GLY A 88 -11.24 -1.42 -29.58
N LEU A 89 -11.24 -2.15 -28.46
CA LEU A 89 -10.22 -3.16 -28.16
C LEU A 89 -10.32 -4.35 -29.14
N ASP A 90 -9.17 -4.91 -29.52
CA ASP A 90 -9.07 -6.03 -30.46
C ASP A 90 -9.41 -7.41 -29.84
N GLY A 91 -9.70 -7.44 -28.53
CA GLY A 91 -10.03 -8.65 -27.77
C GLY A 91 -8.82 -9.49 -27.36
N THR A 92 -7.60 -9.00 -27.57
CA THR A 92 -6.36 -9.63 -27.10
C THR A 92 -5.90 -9.00 -25.79
N PHE A 93 -5.31 -9.82 -24.92
CA PHE A 93 -4.85 -9.39 -23.61
C PHE A 93 -3.53 -10.04 -23.25
N THR A 94 -2.65 -9.27 -22.63
CA THR A 94 -1.38 -9.70 -22.06
C THR A 94 -1.29 -9.25 -20.61
N TYR A 95 -0.40 -9.85 -19.84
CA TYR A 95 -0.17 -9.49 -18.45
C TYR A 95 1.30 -9.57 -18.06
N ASP A 96 1.62 -9.01 -16.90
CA ASP A 96 2.86 -9.21 -16.17
C ASP A 96 2.58 -9.14 -14.65
N LEU A 97 3.53 -9.59 -13.82
CA LEU A 97 3.45 -9.54 -12.35
C LEU A 97 4.58 -8.66 -11.80
N ILE A 98 4.22 -7.57 -11.12
CA ILE A 98 5.19 -6.58 -10.63
C ILE A 98 4.72 -6.02 -9.29
N ASP A 99 5.65 -5.86 -8.35
CA ASP A 99 5.48 -5.08 -7.12
C ASP A 99 5.46 -3.59 -7.49
N VAL A 100 4.25 -3.03 -7.55
CA VAL A 100 3.98 -1.63 -7.91
C VAL A 100 3.88 -0.77 -6.67
N ASP A 101 3.30 -1.25 -5.59
CA ASP A 101 3.11 -0.43 -4.39
C ASP A 101 4.29 -0.48 -3.41
N GLY A 102 5.28 -1.34 -3.63
CA GLY A 102 6.46 -1.46 -2.80
C GLY A 102 6.23 -2.25 -1.52
N ASP A 103 5.12 -2.99 -1.45
CA ASP A 103 4.83 -3.87 -0.34
C ASP A 103 5.50 -5.24 -0.49
N ALA A 104 6.23 -5.52 -1.59
CA ALA A 104 6.87 -6.79 -1.93
C ALA A 104 5.92 -7.98 -2.17
N GLU A 105 4.63 -7.71 -2.33
CA GLU A 105 3.67 -8.57 -3.00
C GLU A 105 3.61 -8.17 -4.49
N LEU A 106 3.10 -9.05 -5.35
CA LEU A 106 3.09 -8.80 -6.80
C LEU A 106 1.69 -8.43 -7.25
N GLU A 107 1.55 -7.29 -7.92
CA GLU A 107 0.32 -6.89 -8.59
C GLU A 107 0.26 -7.45 -10.01
N LEU A 108 -0.96 -7.70 -10.48
CA LEU A 108 -1.20 -8.11 -11.85
C LEU A 108 -1.37 -6.87 -12.74
N LEU A 109 -0.41 -6.62 -13.62
CA LEU A 109 -0.55 -5.64 -14.68
C LEU A 109 -1.25 -6.29 -15.85
N LEU A 110 -2.44 -5.81 -16.20
CA LEU A 110 -3.24 -6.32 -17.31
C LEU A 110 -3.25 -5.29 -18.44
N ARG A 111 -2.91 -5.73 -19.65
CA ARG A 111 -2.84 -4.89 -20.86
C ARG A 111 -3.82 -5.40 -21.91
N ALA A 112 -4.61 -4.50 -22.50
CA ALA A 112 -5.56 -4.81 -23.55
C ALA A 112 -5.10 -4.29 -24.92
N GLY A 113 -5.19 -5.12 -25.96
CA GLY A 113 -4.78 -4.77 -27.32
C GLY A 113 -3.35 -5.19 -27.63
N LYS A 114 -3.08 -5.71 -28.83
CA LYS A 114 -1.73 -6.13 -29.26
C LYS A 114 -1.01 -5.05 -30.07
N GLU A 115 -1.74 -4.16 -30.72
CA GLU A 115 -1.21 -3.19 -31.68
C GLU A 115 -1.64 -1.75 -31.32
N GLY A 116 -0.73 -0.79 -31.49
CA GLY A 116 -0.99 0.61 -31.16
C GLY A 116 -1.07 0.89 -29.66
N PRO A 117 -1.65 2.03 -29.26
CA PRO A 117 -1.89 2.39 -27.85
C PRO A 117 -2.84 1.41 -27.16
N ALA A 118 -2.31 0.66 -26.21
CA ALA A 118 -2.97 -0.38 -25.43
C ALA A 118 -3.12 0.09 -23.98
N PRO A 119 -4.34 0.17 -23.42
CA PRO A 119 -4.51 0.54 -22.03
C PRO A 119 -3.97 -0.57 -21.11
N VAL A 120 -3.32 -0.16 -20.02
CA VAL A 120 -2.79 -1.01 -18.96
C VAL A 120 -3.46 -0.65 -17.63
N ARG A 121 -3.90 -1.66 -16.88
CA ARG A 121 -4.46 -1.54 -15.53
C ARG A 121 -3.68 -2.36 -14.54
N VAL A 122 -3.62 -1.90 -13.30
CA VAL A 122 -3.03 -2.65 -12.18
C VAL A 122 -4.17 -3.29 -11.41
N LEU A 123 -4.05 -4.58 -11.10
CA LEU A 123 -5.01 -5.34 -10.32
C LEU A 123 -4.37 -5.84 -9.02
N GLN A 124 -5.01 -5.54 -7.90
CA GLN A 124 -4.55 -5.91 -6.56
C GLN A 124 -5.66 -6.60 -5.76
N LEU A 125 -5.29 -7.62 -4.97
CA LEU A 125 -6.23 -8.33 -4.10
C LEU A 125 -6.25 -7.67 -2.71
N VAL A 126 -7.21 -6.77 -2.48
CA VAL A 126 -7.35 -6.04 -1.21
C VAL A 126 -8.46 -6.66 -0.39
N ASP A 127 -8.16 -7.10 0.83
CA ASP A 127 -9.12 -7.74 1.75
C ASP A 127 -9.92 -8.89 1.11
N GLY A 128 -9.27 -9.66 0.25
CA GLY A 128 -9.88 -10.78 -0.49
C GLY A 128 -10.77 -10.37 -1.66
N THR A 129 -10.81 -9.08 -2.00
CA THR A 129 -11.52 -8.54 -3.17
C THR A 129 -10.52 -8.08 -4.22
N LEU A 130 -10.63 -8.64 -5.42
CA LEU A 130 -9.80 -8.21 -6.54
C LEU A 130 -10.30 -6.85 -7.05
N THR A 131 -9.45 -5.85 -6.96
CA THR A 131 -9.72 -4.49 -7.43
C THR A 131 -8.81 -4.17 -8.60
N ALA A 132 -9.30 -3.35 -9.54
CA ALA A 132 -8.52 -2.86 -10.67
C ALA A 132 -8.44 -1.34 -10.60
N THR A 133 -7.34 -0.77 -11.11
CA THR A 133 -7.22 0.68 -11.20
C THR A 133 -8.29 1.27 -12.11
N THR A 134 -8.85 2.42 -11.72
CA THR A 134 -9.78 3.17 -12.56
C THR A 134 -9.04 3.94 -13.65
N ASP A 135 -7.87 4.47 -13.31
CA ASP A 135 -6.94 5.08 -14.26
C ASP A 135 -6.25 3.97 -15.08
N TYR A 136 -5.86 4.30 -16.31
CA TYR A 136 -5.07 3.41 -17.15
C TYR A 136 -3.82 4.12 -17.64
N LEU A 137 -2.74 3.37 -17.76
CA LEU A 137 -1.54 3.79 -18.48
C LEU A 137 -1.66 3.35 -19.94
N VAL A 138 -0.83 3.92 -20.83
CA VAL A 138 -0.88 3.62 -22.26
C VAL A 138 0.43 3.01 -22.71
N ASP A 139 0.37 1.80 -23.26
CA ASP A 139 1.50 1.10 -23.87
C ASP A 139 1.39 1.07 -25.40
N ALA A 140 2.40 1.50 -26.15
CA ALA A 140 2.32 1.61 -27.61
C ALA A 140 3.63 1.20 -28.28
N ALA A 141 3.72 0.00 -28.85
CA ALA A 141 4.91 -0.40 -29.58
C ALA A 141 5.24 0.59 -30.74
N GLY A 142 6.31 1.40 -30.60
CA GLY A 142 6.74 2.37 -31.62
C GLY A 142 7.10 3.76 -31.09
N THR A 143 6.70 4.82 -31.82
CA THR A 143 7.10 6.23 -31.62
C THR A 143 6.36 6.95 -30.48
N TYR A 144 5.65 6.25 -29.60
CA TYR A 144 4.79 6.81 -28.53
C TYR A 144 4.70 5.78 -27.38
N PRO A 145 4.22 6.10 -26.16
CA PRO A 145 4.83 5.61 -24.93
C PRO A 145 4.99 4.11 -24.88
N THR A 146 6.20 3.66 -24.66
CA THR A 146 6.50 2.30 -24.19
C THR A 146 7.77 2.42 -23.41
N VAL A 147 7.62 2.40 -22.09
CA VAL A 147 8.34 1.55 -21.15
C VAL A 147 7.64 1.82 -19.82
N PHE A 148 7.24 0.77 -19.12
CA PHE A 148 6.88 0.84 -17.71
C PHE A 148 8.01 0.18 -16.94
N THR A 149 8.45 0.82 -15.86
CA THR A 149 9.40 0.21 -14.94
C THR A 149 8.94 0.50 -13.54
N ALA A 150 9.06 -0.48 -12.65
CA ALA A 150 9.02 -0.23 -11.20
C ALA A 150 10.34 0.36 -10.67
N GLY A 151 11.19 0.91 -11.57
CA GLY A 151 12.45 1.59 -11.27
C GLY A 151 13.24 1.00 -10.09
N VAL A 152 13.82 1.91 -9.30
CA VAL A 152 14.38 1.66 -7.96
C VAL A 152 13.44 2.10 -6.84
N GLN A 153 12.26 2.61 -7.22
CA GLN A 153 11.24 3.16 -6.34
C GLN A 153 9.91 2.57 -6.79
N PRO A 154 8.99 2.26 -5.86
CA PRO A 154 7.67 1.78 -6.20
C PRO A 154 6.95 2.72 -7.16
N GLY A 155 6.00 2.14 -7.85
CA GLY A 155 5.17 2.77 -8.85
C GLY A 155 5.53 2.31 -10.24
N LEU A 156 5.09 3.08 -11.23
CA LEU A 156 5.29 2.81 -12.64
C LEU A 156 5.79 4.08 -13.31
N THR A 157 6.93 4.02 -13.97
CA THR A 157 7.40 5.12 -14.82
C THR A 157 6.88 4.94 -16.24
N GLN A 158 6.07 5.85 -16.77
CA GLN A 158 5.71 5.88 -18.19
C GLN A 158 6.76 6.67 -18.97
N TYR A 159 7.39 6.02 -19.95
CA TYR A 159 8.30 6.67 -20.89
C TYR A 159 7.62 6.97 -22.22
N GLU A 160 7.67 8.24 -22.62
CA GLU A 160 7.14 8.78 -23.88
C GLU A 160 8.30 9.28 -24.74
N THR A 161 8.30 8.99 -26.04
CA THR A 161 9.28 9.56 -26.97
C THR A 161 8.58 10.27 -28.12
N ASP A 162 9.18 11.35 -28.61
CA ASP A 162 8.77 12.00 -29.87
C ASP A 162 9.72 11.65 -31.04
N GLY A 163 10.67 10.74 -30.80
CA GLY A 163 11.73 10.35 -31.72
C GLY A 163 13.06 11.12 -31.54
N THR A 164 13.08 12.20 -30.76
CA THR A 164 14.29 12.98 -30.43
C THR A 164 14.51 13.16 -28.94
N THR A 165 13.44 13.15 -28.16
CA THR A 165 13.43 13.31 -26.71
C THR A 165 12.74 12.11 -26.09
N LEU A 166 13.16 11.73 -24.89
CA LEU A 166 12.48 10.78 -24.04
C LEU A 166 11.98 11.54 -22.81
N THR A 167 10.68 11.51 -22.53
CA THR A 167 10.09 12.08 -21.32
C THR A 167 9.64 10.97 -20.38
N ALA A 168 9.97 11.09 -19.11
CA ALA A 168 9.60 10.13 -18.07
C ALA A 168 8.60 10.74 -17.09
N THR A 169 7.51 10.03 -16.79
CA THR A 169 6.50 10.41 -15.78
C THR A 169 6.34 9.27 -14.78
N GLN A 170 6.50 9.54 -13.48
CA GLN A 170 6.30 8.54 -12.42
C GLN A 170 4.86 8.58 -11.93
N PHE A 171 4.29 7.39 -11.76
CA PHE A 171 2.99 7.17 -11.14
C PHE A 171 3.14 6.25 -9.94
N GLU A 172 2.41 6.51 -8.87
CA GLU A 172 2.32 5.63 -7.70
C GLU A 172 0.88 5.14 -7.52
N LEU A 173 0.74 3.97 -6.92
CA LEU A 173 -0.56 3.40 -6.60
C LEU A 173 -1.08 4.00 -5.28
N HIS A 174 -2.26 4.60 -5.36
CA HIS A 174 -2.99 5.13 -4.21
C HIS A 174 -4.38 4.50 -4.24
N GLY A 175 -4.52 3.35 -3.58
CA GLY A 175 -5.71 2.51 -3.66
C GLY A 175 -5.95 2.05 -5.09
N ASN A 176 -7.12 2.33 -5.66
CA ASN A 176 -7.45 1.93 -7.03
C ASN A 176 -7.10 3.00 -8.09
N ARG A 177 -6.16 3.90 -7.81
CA ARG A 177 -5.78 4.98 -8.71
C ARG A 177 -4.28 5.04 -8.93
N LEU A 178 -3.89 5.40 -10.15
CA LEU A 178 -2.50 5.71 -10.48
C LEU A 178 -2.34 7.23 -10.46
N LEU A 179 -1.69 7.73 -9.42
CA LEU A 179 -1.47 9.16 -9.25
C LEU A 179 -0.08 9.53 -9.74
N LYS A 180 -0.02 10.55 -10.59
CA LYS A 180 1.25 11.11 -11.05
C LYS A 180 1.96 11.77 -9.87
N THR A 181 3.16 11.29 -9.55
CA THR A 181 3.98 11.83 -8.46
C THR A 181 5.13 12.69 -8.97
N PHE A 182 5.60 12.44 -10.19
CA PHE A 182 6.72 13.18 -10.78
C PHE A 182 6.67 13.27 -12.32
N GLY A 183 7.36 14.24 -12.92
CA GLY A 183 7.50 14.42 -14.38
C GLY A 183 6.46 15.34 -15.07
N PRO A 184 6.39 15.38 -16.41
CA PRO A 184 7.32 14.73 -17.32
C PRO A 184 8.70 15.37 -17.24
N GLU A 185 9.75 14.56 -17.09
CA GLU A 185 11.13 15.02 -17.16
C GLU A 185 11.78 14.64 -18.48
N GLU A 186 12.43 15.61 -19.12
CA GLU A 186 13.21 15.36 -20.33
C GLU A 186 14.51 14.62 -19.98
N THR A 187 14.64 13.40 -20.47
CA THR A 187 15.86 12.61 -20.40
C THR A 187 16.55 12.64 -21.77
N VAL A 188 17.80 13.12 -21.82
CA VAL A 188 18.64 13.00 -23.02
C VAL A 188 18.92 11.52 -23.26
N VAL A 189 18.69 11.04 -24.48
CA VAL A 189 18.83 9.62 -24.87
C VAL A 189 20.23 9.07 -24.51
N GLY A 190 20.31 8.47 -23.32
CA GLY A 190 21.40 7.70 -22.77
C GLY A 190 20.77 6.63 -21.91
N ASN A 191 21.16 5.37 -22.11
CA ASN A 191 20.44 4.16 -21.67
C ASN A 191 19.98 4.26 -20.19
N PRO A 192 18.71 4.62 -19.90
CA PRO A 192 18.24 4.81 -18.53
C PRO A 192 17.84 3.47 -17.86
N LEU A 193 18.00 2.36 -18.58
CA LEU A 193 17.39 1.05 -18.25
C LEU A 193 18.29 0.14 -17.41
N ASP A 194 19.49 0.57 -17.04
CA ASP A 194 20.41 -0.29 -16.27
C ASP A 194 19.88 -0.58 -14.84
N ASP A 195 18.97 0.25 -14.33
CA ASP A 195 18.38 0.17 -12.99
C ASP A 195 16.85 -0.09 -13.01
N ALA A 196 16.31 -0.58 -14.13
CA ALA A 196 14.88 -0.76 -14.34
C ALA A 196 14.44 -2.23 -14.42
N THR A 197 13.32 -2.58 -13.78
CA THR A 197 12.57 -3.80 -14.10
C THR A 197 11.73 -3.54 -15.35
N LEU A 198 12.02 -4.26 -16.44
CA LEU A 198 11.23 -4.16 -17.67
C LEU A 198 9.98 -5.02 -17.58
N ILE A 199 8.85 -4.48 -18.02
CA ILE A 199 7.63 -5.28 -18.18
C ILE A 199 7.81 -6.32 -19.29
N HIS A 200 7.43 -7.54 -18.99
CA HIS A 200 7.35 -8.67 -19.90
C HIS A 200 5.89 -9.05 -20.16
N TRP A 201 5.37 -8.65 -21.32
CA TRP A 201 3.98 -8.96 -21.69
C TRP A 201 3.79 -10.43 -22.08
N THR A 202 3.23 -11.21 -21.17
CA THR A 202 2.84 -12.61 -21.36
C THR A 202 1.38 -12.70 -21.85
N PRO A 203 1.04 -13.50 -22.87
CA PRO A 203 -0.35 -13.71 -23.26
C PRO A 203 -1.19 -14.26 -22.09
N THR A 204 -2.39 -13.72 -21.86
CA THR A 204 -3.30 -14.18 -20.78
C THR A 204 -3.67 -15.68 -20.86
N THR A 205 -3.54 -16.29 -22.04
CA THR A 205 -3.71 -17.73 -22.26
C THR A 205 -2.58 -18.59 -21.70
N ASP A 206 -1.42 -17.99 -21.40
CA ASP A 206 -0.27 -18.64 -20.76
C ASP A 206 -0.17 -18.18 -19.30
N THR A 207 -0.58 -19.04 -18.37
CA THR A 207 -0.61 -18.75 -16.93
C THR A 207 0.63 -19.23 -16.18
N ALA A 208 1.69 -19.64 -16.89
CA ALA A 208 2.89 -20.19 -16.26
C ALA A 208 3.56 -19.21 -15.30
N GLN A 209 3.52 -17.91 -15.61
CA GLN A 209 4.12 -16.86 -14.79
C GLN A 209 3.46 -16.71 -13.41
N LEU A 210 2.20 -17.16 -13.24
CA LEU A 210 1.55 -17.18 -11.92
C LEU A 210 2.29 -18.04 -10.88
N ALA A 211 3.22 -18.90 -11.30
CA ALA A 211 4.11 -19.62 -10.39
C ALA A 211 5.08 -18.69 -9.61
N GLU A 212 5.27 -17.45 -10.05
CA GLU A 212 6.04 -16.44 -9.31
C GLU A 212 5.38 -16.08 -7.97
N LEU A 213 4.05 -16.17 -7.88
CA LEU A 213 3.30 -15.96 -6.64
C LEU A 213 3.53 -17.05 -5.58
N ASP A 214 4.13 -18.19 -5.97
CA ASP A 214 4.50 -19.24 -5.02
C ASP A 214 5.90 -19.03 -4.44
N GLN A 215 6.66 -18.03 -4.91
CA GLN A 215 7.97 -17.75 -4.36
C GLN A 215 7.85 -17.36 -2.89
N PRO A 216 8.82 -17.75 -2.04
CA PRO A 216 8.82 -17.34 -0.65
C PRO A 216 8.79 -15.82 -0.53
N ASP A 217 7.94 -15.29 0.35
CA ASP A 217 7.87 -13.84 0.56
C ASP A 217 9.27 -13.30 0.89
N PRO A 218 9.76 -12.34 0.08
CA PRO A 218 11.12 -11.85 0.18
C PRO A 218 11.41 -11.19 1.52
N LEU A 219 10.41 -10.63 2.20
CA LEU A 219 10.51 -9.96 3.50
C LEU A 219 10.44 -10.92 4.71
N ASN A 220 10.55 -12.23 4.47
CA ASN A 220 10.76 -13.20 5.55
C ASN A 220 12.20 -13.21 6.11
N VAL A 221 13.14 -12.57 5.43
CA VAL A 221 14.54 -12.43 5.87
C VAL A 221 14.76 -11.04 6.46
N PRO A 222 15.32 -10.89 7.67
CA PRO A 222 15.67 -9.59 8.22
C PRO A 222 16.63 -8.82 7.33
N ARG A 223 16.52 -7.49 7.33
CA ARG A 223 17.32 -6.59 6.51
C ARG A 223 17.84 -5.41 7.31
N GLU A 224 18.97 -4.86 6.88
CA GLU A 224 19.44 -3.57 7.37
C GLU A 224 20.02 -2.71 6.25
N GLY A 225 19.94 -1.41 6.43
CA GLY A 225 20.48 -0.44 5.49
C GLY A 225 20.83 0.88 6.16
N THR A 226 21.60 1.69 5.45
CA THR A 226 21.84 3.09 5.80
C THR A 226 21.00 3.94 4.85
N MET A 227 20.06 4.69 5.40
CA MET A 227 19.14 5.53 4.64
C MET A 227 19.66 6.94 4.59
N LYS A 228 19.75 7.51 3.39
CA LYS A 228 20.17 8.89 3.17
C LYS A 228 18.93 9.75 2.99
N GLN A 229 18.80 10.79 3.81
CA GLN A 229 17.73 11.78 3.70
C GLN A 229 18.00 12.80 2.60
N VAL A 230 16.94 13.14 1.89
CA VAL A 230 16.91 14.21 0.89
C VAL A 230 15.75 15.14 1.21
N SER A 231 16.04 16.43 1.30
CA SER A 231 15.08 17.46 1.67
C SER A 231 15.52 18.83 1.16
N ASP A 232 14.56 19.70 0.85
CA ASP A 232 14.82 21.13 0.64
C ASP A 232 15.13 21.88 1.95
N ILE A 233 14.90 21.23 3.10
CA ILE A 233 15.23 21.75 4.43
C ILE A 233 16.67 21.35 4.75
N SER A 234 17.56 22.34 4.79
CA SER A 234 19.01 22.12 4.91
C SER A 234 19.45 21.29 6.12
N GLU A 235 18.71 21.37 7.22
CA GLU A 235 19.00 20.63 8.44
C GLU A 235 18.69 19.14 8.31
N LEU A 236 17.75 18.77 7.43
CA LEU A 236 17.33 17.39 7.19
C LEU A 236 18.07 16.75 6.01
N ASN A 237 18.63 17.57 5.11
CA ASN A 237 19.29 17.09 3.91
C ASN A 237 20.65 16.42 4.21
N ASP A 238 20.99 15.37 3.45
CA ASP A 238 22.25 14.61 3.54
C ASP A 238 22.52 13.94 4.90
N GLN A 239 21.55 13.91 5.81
CA GLN A 239 21.63 13.09 7.01
C GLN A 239 21.54 11.61 6.63
N SER A 240 22.19 10.75 7.41
CA SER A 240 22.11 9.30 7.21
C SER A 240 21.92 8.57 8.52
N TYR A 241 21.04 7.58 8.53
CA TYR A 241 20.76 6.79 9.72
C TYR A 241 20.63 5.31 9.37
N ARG A 242 21.04 4.44 10.29
CA ARG A 242 20.85 2.99 10.15
C ARG A 242 19.40 2.63 10.45
N VAL A 243 18.81 1.76 9.62
CA VAL A 243 17.49 1.16 9.83
C VAL A 243 17.64 -0.35 9.76
N GLN A 244 16.93 -1.04 10.66
CA GLN A 244 16.86 -2.51 10.66
C GLN A 244 15.40 -2.93 10.60
N PHE A 245 15.10 -3.80 9.64
CA PHE A 245 13.79 -4.40 9.39
C PHE A 245 13.84 -5.87 9.80
N GLY A 246 12.87 -6.28 10.62
CA GLY A 246 12.68 -7.67 11.03
C GLY A 246 12.06 -8.53 9.93
N THR A 247 11.64 -9.74 10.31
CA THR A 247 10.86 -10.64 9.48
C THR A 247 9.38 -10.23 9.47
N ARG A 248 8.74 -10.24 8.29
CA ARG A 248 7.29 -10.05 8.15
C ARG A 248 6.53 -11.11 8.95
N ASP A 249 5.57 -10.69 9.78
CA ASP A 249 4.69 -11.59 10.51
C ASP A 249 3.51 -12.08 9.65
N ARG A 250 2.71 -13.02 10.17
CA ARG A 250 1.55 -13.55 9.43
C ARG A 250 0.46 -12.51 9.16
N GLY A 251 0.47 -11.39 9.86
CA GLY A 251 -0.43 -10.26 9.63
C GLY A 251 0.17 -9.22 8.70
N GLY A 252 1.28 -9.53 8.03
CA GLY A 252 1.94 -8.64 7.08
C GLY A 252 2.85 -7.59 7.73
N ARG A 253 2.98 -7.56 9.06
CA ARG A 253 3.70 -6.47 9.75
C ARG A 253 5.18 -6.75 9.89
N ILE A 254 5.99 -5.70 9.83
CA ILE A 254 7.46 -5.80 9.90
C ILE A 254 7.95 -4.96 11.08
N PRO A 255 8.65 -5.54 12.08
CA PRO A 255 9.33 -4.75 13.10
C PRO A 255 10.40 -3.85 12.47
N VAL A 256 10.42 -2.57 12.85
CA VAL A 256 11.45 -1.62 12.40
C VAL A 256 12.14 -1.00 13.59
N THR A 257 13.46 -0.84 13.49
CA THR A 257 14.26 -0.16 14.50
C THR A 257 15.23 0.82 13.86
N TYR A 258 15.47 1.92 14.59
CA TYR A 258 16.40 3.00 14.24
C TYR A 258 17.45 3.09 15.34
N PRO A 259 18.48 2.24 15.31
CA PRO A 259 19.37 2.09 16.46
C PRO A 259 20.10 3.38 16.85
N ASP A 260 20.48 4.18 15.84
CA ASP A 260 21.22 5.42 16.05
C ASP A 260 20.32 6.57 16.55
N LEU A 261 19.01 6.44 16.33
CA LEU A 261 17.98 7.39 16.78
C LEU A 261 17.31 6.95 18.09
N GLY A 262 17.50 5.69 18.51
CA GLY A 262 16.88 5.13 19.71
C GLY A 262 15.37 4.94 19.58
N CYS A 263 14.87 4.65 18.38
CA CYS A 263 13.45 4.43 18.11
C CYS A 263 13.16 3.02 17.62
N ALA A 264 11.95 2.54 17.88
CA ALA A 264 11.43 1.29 17.35
C ALA A 264 9.93 1.40 17.07
N GLY A 265 9.46 0.58 16.13
CA GLY A 265 8.08 0.57 15.71
C GLY A 265 7.71 -0.67 14.91
N LEU A 266 6.57 -0.57 14.24
CA LEU A 266 6.04 -1.58 13.34
C LEU A 266 5.69 -0.91 12.02
N LEU A 267 5.92 -1.63 10.93
CA LEU A 267 5.42 -1.32 9.61
C LEU A 267 4.16 -2.16 9.37
N GLU A 268 3.06 -1.50 9.07
CA GLU A 268 1.78 -2.14 8.78
C GLU A 268 1.47 -1.98 7.29
N PRO A 269 1.11 -3.06 6.57
CA PRO A 269 0.68 -2.94 5.18
C PRO A 269 -0.49 -1.97 5.09
N THR A 270 -0.46 -1.11 4.09
CA THR A 270 -1.55 -0.20 3.79
C THR A 270 -1.90 -0.31 2.32
N HIS A 271 -3.12 -0.76 2.06
CA HIS A 271 -3.79 -0.58 0.79
C HIS A 271 -4.84 0.52 1.02
N ALA A 272 -4.68 1.65 0.37
CA ALA A 272 -5.63 2.74 0.50
C ALA A 272 -6.98 2.29 -0.06
N SER A 273 -8.06 2.71 0.60
CA SER A 273 -9.40 2.44 0.07
C SER A 273 -9.61 3.21 -1.23
N ALA A 274 -10.51 2.72 -2.09
CA ALA A 274 -10.82 3.39 -3.35
C ALA A 274 -11.17 4.89 -3.14
N GLY A 275 -10.38 5.77 -3.78
CA GLY A 275 -10.54 7.23 -3.68
C GLY A 275 -9.79 7.91 -2.53
N GLU A 276 -9.05 7.16 -1.71
CA GLU A 276 -8.10 7.75 -0.77
C GLU A 276 -6.80 8.15 -1.50
N GLU A 277 -6.22 9.29 -1.14
CA GLU A 277 -4.92 9.75 -1.67
C GLU A 277 -3.74 9.22 -0.85
N ILE A 278 -3.94 8.20 -0.03
CA ILE A 278 -2.85 7.58 0.73
C ILE A 278 -2.04 6.69 -0.21
N GLN A 279 -0.72 6.79 -0.12
CA GLN A 279 0.20 5.95 -0.88
C GLN A 279 0.20 4.54 -0.30
N ASP A 280 0.05 3.53 -1.17
CA ASP A 280 0.12 2.13 -0.79
C ASP A 280 1.56 1.73 -0.37
N GLY A 281 1.75 0.58 0.28
CA GLY A 281 3.05 0.16 0.85
C GLY A 281 2.96 -0.13 2.35
N PHE A 282 3.92 0.35 3.15
CA PHE A 282 3.92 0.12 4.59
C PHE A 282 3.82 1.41 5.42
N ARG A 283 2.77 1.55 6.22
CA ARG A 283 2.66 2.63 7.18
C ARG A 283 3.47 2.34 8.43
N GLU A 284 4.33 3.29 8.79
CA GLU A 284 5.07 3.23 10.04
C GLU A 284 4.22 3.61 11.25
N ASN A 285 4.35 2.83 12.31
CA ASN A 285 3.85 3.13 13.64
C ASN A 285 4.97 2.99 14.68
N ILE A 286 5.57 4.11 15.08
CA ILE A 286 6.59 4.20 16.13
C ILE A 286 5.95 3.95 17.50
N THR A 287 6.43 2.91 18.18
CA THR A 287 5.97 2.50 19.51
C THR A 287 6.94 2.89 20.62
N GLU A 288 8.21 3.15 20.27
CA GLU A 288 9.26 3.53 21.21
C GLU A 288 10.13 4.66 20.63
N GLY A 289 10.53 5.62 21.48
CA GLY A 289 11.36 6.77 21.09
C GLY A 289 10.55 8.01 20.69
N THR A 290 11.20 8.94 19.99
CA THR A 290 10.60 10.24 19.57
C THR A 290 10.85 10.54 18.09
N CYS A 291 11.01 9.51 17.27
CA CYS A 291 11.13 9.67 15.82
C CYS A 291 9.80 10.15 15.21
N ASP A 292 9.87 10.67 13.98
CA ASP A 292 8.67 10.93 13.20
C ASP A 292 7.82 9.64 13.10
N ASN A 293 6.50 9.78 13.14
CA ASN A 293 5.57 8.65 13.11
C ASN A 293 4.58 8.78 11.96
N GLY A 294 4.20 7.66 11.35
CA GLY A 294 3.23 7.64 10.28
C GLY A 294 3.79 7.99 8.92
N GLY A 295 5.10 7.86 8.69
CA GLY A 295 5.63 7.86 7.33
C GLY A 295 5.28 6.56 6.59
N THR A 296 5.55 6.54 5.30
CA THR A 296 5.32 5.37 4.45
C THR A 296 6.67 4.81 4.02
N TRP A 297 6.84 3.51 4.20
CA TRP A 297 7.97 2.74 3.74
C TRP A 297 7.60 1.92 2.52
N HIS A 298 8.61 1.73 1.70
CA HIS A 298 8.53 0.96 0.48
C HIS A 298 9.78 0.13 0.29
N PHE A 299 9.60 -1.05 -0.26
CA PHE A 299 10.69 -1.96 -0.58
C PHE A 299 10.74 -2.18 -2.09
N SER A 300 11.94 -2.27 -2.63
CA SER A 300 12.19 -2.77 -3.96
C SER A 300 13.15 -3.94 -3.80
N ILE A 301 12.63 -5.17 -3.87
CA ILE A 301 13.40 -6.39 -3.65
C ILE A 301 13.35 -7.23 -4.92
N ASN A 302 14.42 -7.14 -5.70
CA ASN A 302 14.66 -8.03 -6.83
C ASN A 302 15.98 -8.79 -6.68
N ASP A 303 16.24 -9.73 -7.59
CA ASP A 303 17.42 -10.62 -7.53
C ASP A 303 18.77 -9.88 -7.61
N SER A 304 18.80 -8.61 -8.03
CA SER A 304 20.02 -7.85 -8.27
C SER A 304 20.24 -6.67 -7.32
N ARG A 305 19.18 -6.18 -6.67
CA ARG A 305 19.20 -4.96 -5.85
C ARG A 305 18.05 -4.99 -4.85
N GLU A 306 18.37 -4.81 -3.58
CA GLU A 306 17.39 -4.63 -2.51
C GLU A 306 17.50 -3.19 -1.98
N ARG A 307 16.39 -2.46 -1.93
CA ARG A 307 16.33 -1.06 -1.48
C ARG A 307 15.10 -0.81 -0.62
N ALA A 308 15.20 0.20 0.24
CA ALA A 308 14.06 0.79 0.90
C ALA A 308 14.01 2.29 0.60
N THR A 309 12.78 2.78 0.48
CA THR A 309 12.45 4.20 0.36
C THR A 309 11.46 4.55 1.47
N TYR A 310 11.59 5.74 2.02
CA TYR A 310 10.74 6.28 3.06
C TYR A 310 10.26 7.67 2.68
N ASN A 311 8.96 7.87 2.76
CA ASN A 311 8.30 9.16 2.61
C ASN A 311 7.84 9.65 3.99
N ALA A 312 8.35 10.79 4.43
CA ALA A 312 7.96 11.36 5.71
C ALA A 312 6.46 11.72 5.71
N PRO A 313 5.74 11.58 6.84
CA PRO A 313 4.30 11.88 6.94
C PRO A 313 3.94 13.31 6.54
N THR A 314 4.91 14.21 6.73
CA THR A 314 4.76 15.65 6.45
C THR A 314 5.12 16.04 5.02
N GLY A 315 5.63 15.10 4.20
CA GLY A 315 6.17 15.35 2.87
C GLY A 315 7.46 16.20 2.85
N ARG A 316 8.04 16.51 4.02
CA ARG A 316 9.20 17.42 4.14
C ARG A 316 10.52 16.82 3.71
N TYR A 317 10.65 15.49 3.73
CA TYR A 317 11.83 14.77 3.28
C TYR A 317 11.43 13.37 2.84
N HIS A 318 12.29 12.77 2.02
CA HIS A 318 12.30 11.33 1.80
C HIS A 318 13.67 10.78 2.22
N ALA A 319 13.75 9.48 2.44
CA ALA A 319 15.02 8.80 2.67
C ALA A 319 15.09 7.53 1.83
N GLU A 320 16.28 7.21 1.34
CA GLU A 320 16.47 5.99 0.56
C GLU A 320 17.83 5.36 0.82
N GLY A 321 17.92 4.04 0.65
CA GLY A 321 19.18 3.34 0.85
C GLY A 321 19.14 1.88 0.40
N PRO A 322 20.32 1.29 0.12
CA PRO A 322 20.44 -0.14 -0.14
C PRO A 322 20.16 -0.95 1.13
N LEU A 323 19.58 -2.13 0.94
CA LEU A 323 19.36 -3.12 1.98
C LEU A 323 20.34 -4.28 1.82
N ASN A 324 20.75 -4.82 2.96
CA ASN A 324 21.49 -6.07 3.04
C ASN A 324 20.71 -7.03 3.93
N ARG A 325 20.68 -8.30 3.55
CA ARG A 325 20.13 -9.36 4.39
C ARG A 325 20.96 -9.49 5.66
N THR A 326 20.29 -9.59 6.80
CA THR A 326 20.92 -9.80 8.11
C THR A 326 20.52 -11.17 8.64
N GLY A 327 21.52 -12.01 8.92
CA GLY A 327 21.32 -13.41 9.32
C GLY A 327 22.56 -14.26 9.14
#